data_AF-A0A7R9Z075-F1
#
_entry.id   AF-A0A7R9Z075-F1
#
_cell.length_a   1.000
_cell.length_b   1.000
_cell.length_c   1.000
_cell.angle_alpha   90.00
_cell.angle_beta   90.00
_cell.angle_gamma   90.00
#
_symmetry.space_group_name_H-M   'P 1'
#
loop_
_entity.id
_entity.type
_entity.pdbx_description
1 polymer ?
#
loop_
_entity_poly.entity_id
_entity_poly.type
_entity_poly.pdbx_seq_one_letter_code
_entity_poly.pdbx_strand_id
1 'polypeptide(L)'
;PPGDKLLHVKDKGWDRTAYLEVPASIVANNFIKYGMLDSNVVFAKGFFNETMPPLSKRIKKLAVMRLDGDMYESTVDVLYHLYDKLSIGGYVIMDDWTNFPSKSACEDFFKAHGIQPQIVDIDGASAYWKKTEEVEIQYW
;
A
#
# COMPACT_ATOMS: atom_id res chain seq x y z
N PRO A 1 -10.78 -8.63 -9.56
CA PRO A 1 -11.11 -9.71 -10.54
C PRO A 1 -10.05 -9.85 -11.64
N PRO A 2 -9.70 -11.08 -12.05
CA PRO A 2 -8.87 -11.32 -13.22
C PRO A 2 -9.73 -11.17 -14.49
N GLY A 3 -9.79 -9.95 -15.01
CA GLY A 3 -10.20 -9.59 -16.36
C GLY A 3 -9.21 -8.55 -16.85
N ASP A 4 -8.98 -8.49 -18.17
CA ASP A 4 -7.98 -7.65 -18.83
C ASP A 4 -7.72 -6.33 -18.09
N LYS A 5 -6.57 -6.26 -17.39
CA LYS A 5 -6.22 -5.11 -16.53
C LYS A 5 -5.78 -3.96 -17.41
N LEU A 6 -6.74 -3.34 -18.08
CA LEU A 6 -6.57 -1.97 -18.51
C LEU A 6 -6.33 -1.14 -17.24
N LEU A 7 -5.19 -0.45 -17.21
CA LEU A 7 -4.87 0.47 -16.11
C LEU A 7 -6.09 1.35 -15.82
N HIS A 8 -6.38 1.55 -14.54
CA HIS A 8 -7.40 2.50 -14.12
C HIS A 8 -7.14 3.83 -14.83
N VAL A 9 -8.19 4.55 -15.24
CA VAL A 9 -8.03 5.74 -16.12
C VAL A 9 -7.09 6.79 -15.53
N LYS A 10 -6.98 6.85 -14.20
CA LYS A 10 -6.09 7.75 -13.45
C LYS A 10 -4.64 7.27 -13.34
N ASP A 11 -4.35 6.02 -13.72
CA ASP A 11 -3.05 5.36 -13.56
C ASP A 11 -2.27 5.28 -14.89
N LYS A 12 -2.81 5.86 -15.97
CA LYS A 12 -2.13 5.89 -17.28
C LYS A 12 -0.85 6.73 -17.25
N GLY A 13 0.27 6.13 -17.67
CA GLY A 13 1.55 6.82 -17.89
C GLY A 13 2.60 6.58 -16.81
N TRP A 14 2.22 5.99 -15.67
CA TRP A 14 3.15 5.63 -14.59
C TRP A 14 4.20 4.59 -15.01
N ASP A 15 3.85 3.72 -15.95
CA ASP A 15 4.69 2.67 -16.54
C ASP A 15 5.89 3.20 -17.36
N ARG A 16 5.94 4.51 -17.64
CA ARG A 16 6.95 5.13 -18.52
C ARG A 16 8.04 5.89 -17.78
N THR A 17 8.07 5.75 -16.46
CA THR A 17 8.89 6.59 -15.58
C THR A 17 10.18 5.88 -15.19
N ALA A 18 11.15 5.85 -16.11
CA ALA A 18 12.40 5.09 -15.94
C ALA A 18 13.20 5.41 -14.65
N TYR A 19 13.07 6.62 -14.09
CA TYR A 19 13.77 6.96 -12.84
C TYR A 19 13.22 6.22 -11.61
N LEU A 20 11.99 5.69 -11.67
CA LEU A 20 11.38 4.90 -10.59
C LEU A 20 11.84 3.44 -10.63
N GLU A 21 12.50 3.00 -11.69
CA GLU A 21 12.97 1.62 -11.83
C GLU A 21 14.28 1.40 -11.06
N VAL A 22 14.21 0.65 -9.96
CA VAL A 22 15.37 0.25 -9.16
C VAL A 22 15.43 -1.27 -9.01
N PRO A 23 16.50 -1.94 -9.47
CA PRO A 23 16.64 -3.38 -9.31
C PRO A 23 16.71 -3.80 -7.83
N ALA A 24 16.08 -4.92 -7.49
CA ALA A 24 16.09 -5.46 -6.11
C ALA A 24 17.50 -5.69 -5.54
N SER A 25 18.50 -5.97 -6.39
CA SER A 25 19.90 -6.08 -5.98
C SER A 25 20.49 -4.76 -5.49
N ILE A 26 20.11 -3.63 -6.11
CA ILE A 26 20.53 -2.30 -5.65
C ILE A 26 19.90 -1.98 -4.30
N VAL A 27 18.59 -2.28 -4.13
CA VAL A 27 17.93 -2.12 -2.84
C VAL A 27 18.60 -2.97 -1.76
N ALA A 28 18.82 -4.26 -2.02
CA ALA A 28 19.49 -5.15 -1.08
C ALA A 28 20.91 -4.68 -0.72
N ASN A 29 21.68 -4.20 -1.70
CA ASN A 29 23.01 -3.63 -1.47
C ASN A 29 22.96 -2.38 -0.58
N ASN A 30 21.92 -1.55 -0.68
CA ASN A 30 21.73 -0.42 0.23
C ASN A 30 21.50 -0.90 1.66
N PHE A 31 20.66 -1.92 1.90
CA PHE A 31 20.49 -2.50 3.24
C PHE A 31 21.82 -3.06 3.78
N ILE A 32 22.60 -3.78 2.96
CA ILE A 32 23.92 -4.33 3.34
C ILE A 32 24.87 -3.20 3.74
N LYS A 33 24.94 -2.14 2.93
CA LYS A 33 25.83 -0.99 3.16
C LYS A 33 25.63 -0.36 4.54
N TYR A 34 24.40 -0.34 5.03
CA TYR A 34 24.06 0.21 6.35
C TYR A 34 23.99 -0.84 7.46
N GLY A 35 24.36 -2.10 7.19
CA GLY A 35 24.30 -3.18 8.18
C GLY A 35 22.88 -3.55 8.61
N MET A 36 21.88 -3.26 7.78
CA MET A 36 20.46 -3.44 8.08
C MET A 36 19.83 -4.66 7.38
N LEU A 37 20.59 -5.42 6.59
CA LEU A 37 20.08 -6.63 5.95
C LEU A 37 20.22 -7.84 6.89
N ASP A 38 19.10 -8.30 7.45
CA ASP A 38 19.02 -9.49 8.28
C ASP A 38 17.78 -10.34 7.95
N SER A 39 17.49 -11.38 8.75
CA SER A 39 16.34 -12.27 8.57
C SER A 39 14.98 -11.61 8.84
N ASN A 40 14.95 -10.41 9.42
CA ASN A 40 13.73 -9.65 9.67
C ASN A 40 13.34 -8.78 8.45
N VAL A 41 14.22 -8.66 7.45
CA VAL A 41 13.92 -7.98 6.18
C VAL A 41 13.49 -9.01 5.13
N VAL A 42 12.23 -8.92 4.69
CA VAL A 42 11.67 -9.81 3.67
C VAL A 42 11.31 -9.00 2.43
N PHE A 43 11.91 -9.35 1.30
CA PHE A 43 11.57 -8.74 0.00
C PHE A 43 10.43 -9.49 -0.67
N ALA A 44 9.45 -8.76 -1.16
CA ALA A 44 8.39 -9.27 -2.03
C ALA A 44 8.51 -8.61 -3.40
N LYS A 45 9.24 -9.26 -4.32
CA LYS A 45 9.45 -8.76 -5.68
C LYS A 45 8.26 -9.14 -6.56
N GLY A 46 7.66 -8.16 -7.22
CA GLY A 46 6.56 -8.33 -8.17
C GLY A 46 5.56 -7.18 -8.05
N PHE A 47 4.49 -7.23 -8.84
CA PHE A 47 3.40 -6.27 -8.73
C PHE A 47 2.56 -6.52 -7.46
N PHE A 48 1.86 -5.50 -6.95
CA PHE A 48 1.04 -5.65 -5.74
C PHE A 48 -0.07 -6.68 -5.89
N ASN A 49 -0.79 -6.68 -7.02
CA ASN A 49 -1.79 -7.70 -7.35
C ASN A 49 -1.27 -9.15 -7.34
N GLU A 50 0.02 -9.39 -7.54
CA GLU A 50 0.65 -10.71 -7.55
C GLU A 50 1.24 -11.06 -6.18
N THR A 51 1.77 -10.05 -5.48
CA THR A 51 2.53 -10.25 -4.23
C THR A 51 1.66 -10.14 -2.98
N MET A 52 0.64 -9.28 -2.98
CA MET A 52 -0.24 -9.09 -1.83
C MET A 52 -1.08 -10.34 -1.49
N PRO A 53 -1.68 -11.08 -2.45
CA PRO A 53 -2.45 -12.29 -2.13
C PRO A 53 -1.66 -13.41 -1.43
N PRO A 54 -0.43 -13.79 -1.85
CA PRO A 54 0.36 -14.77 -1.10
C PRO A 54 0.94 -14.20 0.20
N LEU A 55 1.25 -12.90 0.27
CA LEU A 55 1.74 -12.27 1.50
C LEU A 55 0.68 -12.21 2.60
N SER A 56 -0.57 -11.87 2.27
CA SER A 56 -1.67 -11.77 3.24
C SER A 56 -1.94 -13.09 3.97
N LYS A 57 -1.63 -14.23 3.33
CA LYS A 57 -1.71 -15.57 3.94
C LYS A 57 -0.61 -15.82 4.98
N ARG A 58 0.52 -15.11 4.88
CA ARG A 58 1.69 -15.26 5.76
C ARG A 58 1.72 -14.21 6.87
N ILE A 59 1.23 -13.01 6.58
CA ILE A 59 1.15 -11.89 7.52
C ILE A 59 -0.01 -12.12 8.48
N LYS A 60 0.30 -12.25 9.77
CA LYS A 60 -0.71 -12.43 10.83
C LYS A 60 -1.26 -11.09 11.33
N LYS A 61 -0.36 -10.15 11.60
CA LYS A 61 -0.67 -8.81 12.08
C LYS A 61 0.36 -7.81 11.58
N LEU A 62 -0.11 -6.59 11.35
CA LEU A 62 0.70 -5.41 11.06
C LEU A 62 0.48 -4.37 12.15
N ALA A 63 1.54 -3.66 12.51
CA ALA A 63 1.47 -2.48 13.38
C ALA A 63 1.42 -1.19 12.53
N VAL A 64 2.13 -1.19 11.40
CA VAL A 64 2.21 -0.06 10.48
C VAL A 64 2.13 -0.58 9.05
N MET A 65 1.40 0.15 8.22
CA MET A 65 1.40 0.02 6.76
C MET A 65 1.80 1.37 6.17
N ARG A 66 2.90 1.44 5.42
CA ARG A 66 3.25 2.63 4.63
C ARG A 66 3.01 2.31 3.16
N LEU A 67 2.10 3.06 2.54
CA LEU A 67 1.70 2.94 1.15
C LEU A 67 2.29 4.13 0.38
N ASP A 68 3.07 3.82 -0.64
CA ASP A 68 3.89 4.75 -1.41
C ASP A 68 4.06 4.08 -2.78
N GLY A 69 3.03 4.23 -3.60
CA GLY A 69 2.87 3.47 -4.84
C GLY A 69 1.99 4.18 -5.86
N ASP A 70 1.68 5.45 -5.57
CA ASP A 70 1.05 6.50 -6.37
C ASP A 70 -0.37 6.22 -6.87
N MET A 71 -0.53 5.05 -7.48
CA MET A 71 -1.65 4.65 -8.29
C MET A 71 -2.85 4.22 -7.47
N TYR A 72 -4.02 4.36 -8.09
CA TYR A 72 -5.28 3.88 -7.53
C TYR A 72 -5.22 2.36 -7.36
N GLU A 73 -4.83 1.63 -8.40
CA GLU A 73 -4.78 0.16 -8.37
C GLU A 73 -3.76 -0.38 -7.36
N SER A 74 -2.57 0.23 -7.28
CA SER A 74 -1.56 -0.11 -6.25
C SER A 74 -2.13 0.00 -4.84
N THR A 75 -2.83 1.09 -4.57
CA THR A 75 -3.43 1.36 -3.26
C THR A 75 -4.55 0.39 -2.94
N VAL A 76 -5.43 0.11 -3.90
CA VAL A 76 -6.52 -0.87 -3.78
C VAL A 76 -5.96 -2.26 -3.47
N ASP A 77 -4.97 -2.72 -4.24
CA ASP A 77 -4.38 -4.05 -4.05
C ASP A 77 -3.83 -4.22 -2.63
N VAL A 78 -3.17 -3.20 -2.07
CA VAL A 78 -2.64 -3.26 -0.70
C VAL A 78 -3.74 -3.21 0.35
N LEU A 79 -4.69 -2.26 0.24
CA LEU A 79 -5.75 -2.08 1.24
C LEU A 79 -6.65 -3.32 1.35
N TYR A 80 -7.11 -3.87 0.22
CA TYR A 80 -7.99 -5.03 0.24
C TYR A 80 -7.32 -6.28 0.80
N HIS A 81 -6.01 -6.46 0.58
CA HIS A 81 -5.33 -7.68 1.04
C HIS A 81 -4.75 -7.59 2.45
N LEU A 82 -4.46 -6.40 2.97
CA LEU A 82 -3.69 -6.23 4.22
C LEU A 82 -4.37 -5.40 5.32
N TYR A 83 -5.43 -4.63 5.03
CA TYR A 83 -6.03 -3.75 6.04
C TYR A 83 -6.70 -4.53 7.19
N ASP A 84 -7.23 -5.73 6.94
CA ASP A 84 -7.72 -6.65 7.97
C ASP A 84 -6.60 -7.14 8.89
N LYS A 85 -5.36 -7.22 8.39
CA LYS A 85 -4.17 -7.59 9.17
C LYS A 85 -3.64 -6.44 10.01
N LEU A 86 -3.99 -5.20 9.71
CA LEU A 86 -3.61 -4.06 10.54
C LEU A 86 -4.29 -4.16 11.91
N SER A 87 -3.49 -4.10 12.98
CA SER A 87 -4.02 -4.19 14.34
C SER A 87 -4.84 -2.94 14.69
N ILE A 88 -5.87 -3.07 15.54
CA ILE A 88 -6.43 -1.90 16.23
C ILE A 88 -5.29 -1.18 16.95
N GLY A 89 -5.22 0.14 16.74
CA GLY A 89 -4.15 0.99 17.23
C GLY A 89 -2.96 1.12 16.27
N GLY A 90 -2.92 0.33 15.21
CA GLY A 90 -1.93 0.44 14.14
C GLY A 90 -2.21 1.61 13.21
N TYR A 91 -1.21 1.94 12.38
CA TYR A 91 -1.22 3.12 11.53
C TYR A 91 -1.12 2.76 10.05
N VAL A 92 -1.87 3.49 9.23
CA VAL A 92 -1.58 3.59 7.80
C VAL A 92 -0.98 4.95 7.53
N ILE A 93 0.14 4.96 6.82
CA ILE A 93 0.78 6.16 6.27
C ILE A 93 0.59 6.08 4.76
N MET A 94 -0.04 7.10 4.18
CA MET A 94 -0.20 7.25 2.74
C MET A 94 0.69 8.40 2.29
N ASP A 95 1.76 8.07 1.58
CA ASP A 95 2.72 9.06 1.07
C ASP A 95 2.07 9.96 0.02
N ASP A 96 1.25 9.33 -0.82
CA ASP A 96 0.67 9.93 -2.00
C ASP A 96 -0.73 10.48 -1.69
N TRP A 97 -0.92 11.31 -0.66
CA TRP A 97 -2.28 11.75 -0.29
C TRP A 97 -2.79 12.92 -1.16
N THR A 98 -1.97 13.93 -1.41
CA THR A 98 -2.40 15.14 -2.12
C THR A 98 -1.96 15.12 -3.58
N ASN A 99 -2.91 15.30 -4.51
CA ASN A 99 -2.70 15.28 -5.97
C ASN A 99 -2.38 13.92 -6.60
N PHE A 100 -2.65 12.80 -5.91
CA PHE A 100 -2.46 11.46 -6.46
C PHE A 100 -3.77 10.64 -6.52
N PRO A 101 -3.86 9.66 -7.44
CA PRO A 101 -5.01 8.76 -7.54
C PRO A 101 -5.26 7.88 -6.29
N SER A 102 -4.20 7.51 -5.57
CA SER A 102 -4.22 6.75 -4.30
C SER A 102 -5.17 7.32 -3.24
N LYS A 103 -5.34 8.65 -3.14
CA LYS A 103 -6.35 9.24 -2.25
C LYS A 103 -7.77 8.80 -2.59
N SER A 104 -8.13 8.81 -3.88
CA SER A 104 -9.44 8.31 -4.30
C SER A 104 -9.62 6.84 -3.96
N ALA A 105 -8.57 6.01 -4.08
CA ALA A 105 -8.63 4.60 -3.68
C ALA A 105 -8.90 4.44 -2.18
N CYS A 106 -8.28 5.27 -1.34
CA CYS A 106 -8.56 5.30 0.10
C CYS A 106 -10.01 5.72 0.38
N GLU A 107 -10.47 6.82 -0.21
CA GLU A 107 -11.83 7.34 -0.02
C GLU A 107 -12.89 6.32 -0.45
N ASP A 108 -12.70 5.66 -1.60
CA ASP A 108 -13.59 4.60 -2.07
C ASP A 108 -13.57 3.38 -1.13
N PHE A 109 -12.39 2.97 -0.67
CA PHE A 109 -12.24 1.90 0.30
C PHE A 109 -12.95 2.21 1.63
N PHE A 110 -12.78 3.43 2.16
CA PHE A 110 -13.45 3.88 3.38
C PHE A 110 -14.96 3.87 3.22
N LYS A 111 -15.45 4.42 2.10
CA LYS A 111 -16.88 4.44 1.78
C LYS A 111 -17.48 3.05 1.69
N ALA A 112 -16.81 2.12 1.01
CA ALA A 112 -17.28 0.75 0.83
C ALA A 112 -17.40 -0.01 2.16
N HIS A 113 -16.57 0.34 3.14
CA HIS A 113 -16.48 -0.38 4.42
C HIS A 113 -17.00 0.41 5.62
N GLY A 114 -17.60 1.59 5.39
CA GLY A 114 -18.12 2.46 6.45
C GLY A 114 -17.06 3.01 7.40
N ILE A 115 -15.79 3.06 6.98
CA ILE A 115 -14.68 3.55 7.81
C ILE A 115 -14.68 5.08 7.79
N GLN A 116 -14.54 5.71 8.95
CA GLN A 116 -14.40 7.16 9.07
C GLN A 116 -13.11 7.52 9.81
N PRO A 117 -11.94 7.39 9.15
CA PRO A 117 -10.67 7.64 9.82
C PRO A 117 -10.45 9.13 10.04
N GLN A 118 -9.85 9.49 11.17
CA GLN A 118 -9.27 10.81 11.34
C GLN A 118 -7.98 10.89 10.54
N ILE A 119 -8.03 11.56 9.38
CA ILE A 119 -6.86 11.81 8.55
C ILE A 119 -6.04 12.96 9.17
N VAL A 120 -4.75 12.71 9.36
CA VAL A 120 -3.79 13.69 9.86
C VAL A 120 -2.78 14.00 8.76
N ASP A 121 -2.72 15.28 8.38
CA ASP A 121 -1.72 15.78 7.44
C ASP A 121 -0.31 15.70 8.03
N ILE A 122 0.67 15.35 7.21
CA ILE A 122 2.08 15.26 7.61
C ILE A 122 2.84 16.51 7.13
N ASP A 123 2.73 16.82 5.84
CA ASP A 123 3.55 17.81 5.15
C ASP A 123 2.85 18.46 3.94
N GLY A 124 1.54 18.32 3.82
CA GLY A 124 0.75 18.78 2.68
C GLY A 124 0.76 17.84 1.47
N ALA A 125 1.63 16.84 1.42
CA ALA A 125 1.65 15.79 0.38
C ALA A 125 1.15 14.46 0.94
N SER A 126 1.65 14.07 2.11
CA SER A 126 1.36 12.81 2.79
C SER A 126 0.33 12.98 3.91
N ALA A 127 -0.34 11.88 4.25
CA ALA A 127 -1.21 11.81 5.41
C ALA A 127 -1.11 10.46 6.12
N TYR A 128 -1.56 10.38 7.36
CA TYR A 128 -1.73 9.12 8.06
C TYR A 128 -3.06 9.04 8.80
N TRP A 129 -3.46 7.83 9.15
CA TRP A 129 -4.54 7.58 10.09
C TRP A 129 -4.27 6.36 10.97
N LYS A 130 -4.96 6.32 12.10
CA LYS A 130 -4.93 5.19 13.04
C LYS A 130 -6.16 4.32 12.83
N LYS A 131 -5.99 2.99 12.74
CA LYS A 131 -7.11 2.05 12.75
C LYS A 131 -7.66 1.95 14.17
N THR A 132 -8.94 2.25 14.37
CA THR A 132 -9.58 2.33 15.70
C THR A 132 -10.54 1.19 16.01
N GLU A 133 -10.93 0.42 15.00
CA GLU A 133 -11.92 -0.65 15.11
C GLU A 133 -11.59 -1.82 14.17
N GLU A 134 -12.18 -2.97 14.44
CA GLU A 134 -12.14 -4.08 13.48
C GLU A 134 -13.01 -3.76 12.28
N VAL A 135 -12.53 -4.11 11.10
CA VAL A 135 -13.24 -3.89 9.85
C VAL A 135 -13.28 -5.22 9.11
N GLU A 136 -14.49 -5.67 8.80
CA GLU A 136 -14.68 -6.80 7.89
C GLU A 136 -14.54 -6.30 6.45
N ILE A 137 -13.52 -6.77 5.75
CA ILE A 137 -13.26 -6.39 4.36
C ILE A 137 -14.23 -7.12 3.45
N GLN A 138 -15.08 -6.36 2.77
CA GLN A 138 -16.04 -6.87 1.80
C GLN A 138 -15.34 -7.03 0.45
N TYR A 139 -14.99 -8.27 0.13
CA TYR A 139 -14.52 -8.63 -1.20
C TYR A 139 -15.75 -8.87 -2.10
N TRP A 140 -15.88 -8.10 -3.17
CA TRP A 140 -16.87 -8.33 -4.22
C TRP A 140 -16.35 -9.30 -5.29
#